data_AF-A0A0S8A5N5-F1
#
_entry.id   AF-A0A0S8A5N5-F1
#
_cell.length_a   1.000
_cell.length_b   1.000
_cell.length_c   1.000
_cell.angle_alpha   90.00
_cell.angle_beta   90.00
_cell.angle_gamma   90.00
#
_symmetry.space_group_name_H-M   'P 1'
#
loop_
_entity.id
_entity.type
_entity.pdbx_description
1 polymer ?
#
loop_
_entity_poly.entity_id
_entity_poly.type
_entity_poly.pdbx_seq_one_letter_code
_entity_poly.pdbx_strand_id
1 'polypeptide(L)'
;MHHDLYQALVSSCVEYIAHSAVGETEVSVAFAGQFESCPVVWFARICCLSDDNDERKRQFIEVEVSDPARPNISIGLPLTIINESDILKTIMMVRQYKQLRRGRYEFLGRQKNAE
;
A
#
# COMPACT_ATOMS: atom_id res chain seq x y z
N MET A 1 -18.55 14.03 6.06
CA MET A 1 -17.19 14.59 6.26
C MET A 1 -16.09 13.66 5.71
N HIS A 2 -16.30 12.97 4.57
CA HIS A 2 -15.26 12.10 3.95
C HIS A 2 -14.81 12.61 2.57
N HIS A 3 -15.54 13.55 2.00
CA HIS A 3 -15.21 14.19 0.73
C HIS A 3 -13.99 15.11 0.87
N ASP A 4 -13.81 15.74 2.03
CA ASP A 4 -12.75 16.72 2.30
C ASP A 4 -11.34 16.15 2.22
N LEU A 5 -11.10 14.94 2.74
CA LEU A 5 -9.74 14.37 2.75
C LEU A 5 -9.27 13.94 1.35
N TYR A 6 -10.21 13.38 0.56
CA TYR A 6 -9.97 13.07 -0.84
C TYR A 6 -9.71 14.34 -1.66
N GLN A 7 -10.57 15.35 -1.49
CA GLN A 7 -10.40 16.65 -2.16
C GLN A 7 -9.09 17.34 -1.74
N ALA A 8 -8.68 17.25 -0.47
CA ALA A 8 -7.42 17.80 -0.01
C ALA A 8 -6.22 17.11 -0.65
N LEU A 9 -6.21 15.77 -0.71
CA LEU A 9 -5.15 15.00 -1.39
C LEU A 9 -5.07 15.35 -2.88
N VAL A 10 -6.22 15.38 -3.57
CA VAL A 10 -6.30 15.69 -4.99
C VAL A 10 -5.92 17.14 -5.28
N SER A 11 -6.37 18.08 -4.46
CA SER A 11 -6.09 19.52 -4.64
C SER A 11 -4.67 19.90 -4.27
N SER A 12 -4.02 19.17 -3.36
CA SER A 12 -2.65 19.47 -2.92
C SER A 12 -1.58 18.96 -3.88
N CYS A 13 -1.95 18.22 -4.93
CA CYS A 13 -1.02 17.61 -5.90
C CYS A 13 0.05 16.70 -5.23
N VAL A 14 -0.24 16.19 -4.03
CA VAL A 14 0.65 15.28 -3.30
C VAL A 14 0.32 13.83 -3.65
N GLU A 15 1.34 13.01 -3.82
CA GLU A 15 1.12 11.59 -4.15
C GLU A 15 0.57 10.79 -2.96
N TYR A 16 1.01 11.13 -1.74
CA TYR A 16 0.60 10.52 -0.48
C TYR A 16 0.82 11.47 0.71
N ILE A 17 0.22 11.13 1.84
CA ILE A 17 0.47 11.73 3.15
C ILE A 17 1.00 10.61 4.06
N ALA A 18 2.18 10.77 4.63
CA ALA A 18 2.68 9.85 5.65
C ALA A 18 2.03 10.15 7.00
N HIS A 19 1.48 9.12 7.64
CA HIS A 19 0.95 9.16 9.00
C HIS A 19 1.95 8.63 10.04
N SER A 20 2.97 7.90 9.60
CA SER A 20 4.07 7.39 10.42
C SER A 20 5.42 7.88 9.90
N ALA A 21 6.48 7.71 10.69
CA ALA A 21 7.85 8.01 10.26
C ALA A 21 8.27 7.08 9.10
N VAL A 22 9.01 7.65 8.15
CA VAL A 22 9.66 6.90 7.06
C VAL A 22 11.03 6.42 7.54
N GLY A 23 11.50 5.27 7.05
CA GLY A 23 12.77 4.65 7.47
C GLY A 23 12.63 3.60 8.58
N GLU A 24 11.40 3.27 8.98
CA GLU A 24 11.12 2.18 9.91
C GLU A 24 10.75 0.88 9.18
N THR A 25 10.55 -0.19 9.95
CA THR A 25 10.06 -1.48 9.46
C THR A 25 8.56 -1.44 9.12
N GLU A 26 7.89 -0.34 9.42
CA GLU A 26 6.48 -0.13 9.14
C GLU A 26 6.22 1.35 8.86
N VAL A 27 5.42 1.62 7.83
CA VAL A 27 4.93 2.97 7.56
C VAL A 27 3.45 2.95 7.23
N SER A 28 2.71 3.90 7.79
CA SER A 28 1.32 4.16 7.41
C SER A 28 1.26 5.39 6.50
N VAL A 29 0.63 5.26 5.35
CA VAL A 29 0.46 6.34 4.37
C VAL A 29 -0.98 6.38 3.87
N ALA A 30 -1.47 7.57 3.57
CA ALA A 30 -2.75 7.77 2.91
C ALA A 30 -2.53 8.29 1.49
N PHE A 31 -3.24 7.73 0.50
CA PHE A 31 -3.17 8.22 -0.88
C PHE A 31 -4.51 8.08 -1.61
N ALA A 32 -4.73 8.95 -2.59
CA ALA A 32 -5.88 8.85 -3.47
C ALA A 32 -5.69 7.75 -4.51
N GLY A 33 -6.74 6.95 -4.72
CA GLY A 33 -6.77 5.90 -5.73
C GLY A 33 -8.20 5.54 -6.14
N GLN A 34 -8.33 4.41 -6.81
CA GLN A 34 -9.61 3.85 -7.22
C GLN A 34 -9.76 2.43 -6.66
N PHE A 35 -10.97 2.08 -6.26
CA PHE A 35 -11.36 0.73 -5.83
C PHE A 35 -12.74 0.42 -6.39
N GLU A 36 -12.90 -0.72 -7.08
CA GLU A 36 -14.16 -1.10 -7.73
C GLU A 36 -14.76 0.02 -8.61
N SER A 37 -13.89 0.75 -9.34
CA SER A 37 -14.24 1.92 -10.18
C SER A 37 -14.73 3.17 -9.42
N CYS A 38 -14.66 3.17 -8.08
CA CYS A 38 -14.99 4.31 -7.24
C CYS A 38 -13.72 5.03 -6.75
N PRO A 39 -13.70 6.37 -6.72
CA PRO A 39 -12.62 7.11 -6.08
C PRO A 39 -12.63 6.87 -4.57
N VAL A 40 -11.48 6.50 -4.01
CA VAL A 40 -11.31 6.24 -2.58
C VAL A 40 -10.01 6.84 -2.07
N VAL A 41 -9.93 7.03 -0.75
CA VAL A 41 -8.66 7.26 -0.06
C VAL A 41 -8.21 5.95 0.55
N TRP A 42 -7.07 5.44 0.07
CA TRP A 42 -6.43 4.27 0.64
C TRP A 42 -5.67 4.65 1.90
N PHE A 43 -5.92 3.94 2.99
CA PHE A 43 -5.07 3.94 4.17
C PHE A 43 -4.17 2.72 4.10
N ALA A 44 -2.95 2.93 3.64
CA ALA A 44 -2.00 1.87 3.40
C ALA A 44 -1.05 1.70 4.58
N ARG A 45 -0.92 0.47 5.05
CA ARG A 45 0.09 0.05 6.02
C ARG A 45 1.10 -0.82 5.28
N ILE A 46 2.32 -0.32 5.14
CA ILE A 46 3.41 -1.05 4.49
C ILE A 46 4.31 -1.58 5.60
N CYS A 47 4.56 -2.90 5.60
CA CYS A 47 5.37 -3.57 6.61
C CYS A 47 6.52 -4.35 5.96
N CYS A 48 7.68 -4.29 6.60
CA CYS A 48 8.84 -5.09 6.30
C CYS A 48 8.64 -6.54 6.73
N LEU A 49 8.69 -7.44 5.77
CA LEU A 49 8.83 -8.87 6.00
C LEU A 49 10.33 -9.13 6.13
N SER A 50 10.83 -9.08 7.37
CA SER A 50 12.22 -9.38 7.70
C SER A 50 12.64 -10.75 7.15
N ASP A 51 13.86 -10.81 6.62
CA ASP A 51 14.49 -11.86 5.79
C ASP A 51 14.79 -13.19 6.53
N ASP A 52 13.83 -13.65 7.34
CA ASP A 52 13.86 -14.99 7.89
C ASP A 52 13.21 -15.89 6.86
N ASN A 53 13.99 -16.88 6.41
CA ASN A 53 13.82 -17.79 5.27
C ASN A 53 12.60 -18.72 5.43
N ASP A 54 11.46 -18.15 5.78
CA ASP A 54 10.22 -18.81 6.11
C ASP A 54 9.26 -18.59 4.94
N GLU A 55 8.89 -19.68 4.27
CA GLU A 55 7.97 -19.68 3.13
C GLU A 55 6.59 -19.07 3.46
N ARG A 56 6.33 -18.78 4.75
CA ARG A 56 5.15 -18.10 5.29
C ARG A 56 5.24 -16.55 5.27
N LYS A 57 6.38 -15.96 4.88
CA LYS A 57 6.59 -14.52 4.72
C LYS A 57 6.53 -14.07 3.26
N ARG A 58 5.61 -14.66 2.48
CA ARG A 58 5.36 -14.24 1.10
C ARG A 58 4.79 -12.83 1.08
N GLN A 59 5.24 -12.04 0.11
CA GLN A 59 4.73 -10.69 -0.12
C GLN A 59 3.21 -10.76 -0.25
N PHE A 60 2.51 -9.88 0.44
CA PHE A 60 1.06 -9.93 0.48
C PHE A 60 0.47 -8.54 0.30
N ILE A 61 -0.74 -8.53 -0.24
CA ILE A 61 -1.65 -7.39 -0.21
C ILE A 61 -2.91 -7.88 0.46
N GLU A 62 -3.33 -7.18 1.50
CA GLU A 62 -4.57 -7.42 2.21
C GLU A 62 -5.42 -6.17 2.17
N VAL A 63 -6.64 -6.30 1.65
CA VAL A 63 -7.59 -5.19 1.57
C VAL A 63 -8.71 -5.45 2.58
N GLU A 64 -8.74 -4.62 3.63
CA GLU A 64 -9.78 -4.61 4.63
C GLU A 64 -10.75 -3.45 4.37
N VAL A 65 -11.98 -3.78 3.99
CA VAL A 65 -13.02 -2.78 3.71
C VAL A 65 -13.96 -2.69 4.91
N SER A 66 -13.51 -2.03 5.98
CA SER A 66 -14.38 -1.64 7.09
C SER A 66 -15.27 -0.45 6.72
N ASP A 67 -14.74 0.47 5.89
CA ASP A 67 -15.44 1.62 5.33
C ASP A 67 -15.20 1.66 3.81
N PRO A 68 -16.24 1.57 2.97
CA PRO A 68 -16.08 1.58 1.51
C PRO A 68 -15.52 2.91 0.97
N ALA A 69 -15.61 4.02 1.72
CA ALA A 69 -14.99 5.28 1.34
C ALA A 69 -13.50 5.36 1.72
N ARG A 70 -13.07 4.52 2.68
CA ARG A 70 -11.72 4.50 3.25
C ARG A 70 -11.25 3.05 3.45
N PRO A 71 -11.03 2.31 2.37
CA PRO A 71 -10.53 0.96 2.49
C PRO A 71 -9.10 0.99 3.04
N ASN A 72 -8.82 0.08 3.98
CA ASN A 72 -7.49 -0.16 4.50
C ASN A 72 -6.78 -1.16 3.58
N ILE A 73 -5.50 -0.94 3.33
CA ILE A 73 -4.67 -1.86 2.55
C ILE A 73 -3.36 -2.13 3.29
N SER A 74 -3.15 -3.38 3.68
CA SER A 74 -1.92 -3.83 4.32
C SER A 74 -1.03 -4.51 3.29
N ILE A 75 0.25 -4.12 3.22
CA ILE A 75 1.18 -4.60 2.20
C ILE A 75 2.45 -5.05 2.89
N GLY A 76 2.73 -6.35 2.80
CA GLY A 76 3.98 -6.93 3.26
C GLY A 76 4.99 -6.99 2.13
N LEU A 77 6.14 -6.31 2.29
CA LEU A 77 7.24 -6.32 1.32
C LEU A 77 8.50 -6.94 1.92
N PRO A 78 9.33 -7.67 1.14
CA PRO A 78 10.56 -8.29 1.63
C PRO A 78 11.67 -7.22 1.65
N LEU A 79 11.50 -6.24 2.53
CA LEU A 79 12.41 -5.11 2.71
C LEU A 79 12.86 -5.09 4.17
N THR A 80 14.03 -4.53 4.42
CA THR A 80 14.55 -4.34 5.79
C THR A 80 14.10 -3.00 6.39
N ILE A 81 13.98 -1.97 5.54
CA ILE A 81 13.49 -0.63 5.88
C ILE A 81 12.61 -0.12 4.75
N ILE A 82 11.65 0.75 5.07
CA ILE A 82 10.78 1.36 4.06
C ILE A 82 11.20 2.80 3.83
N ASN A 83 11.69 3.08 2.62
CA ASN A 83 12.02 4.43 2.18
C ASN A 83 10.92 4.99 1.27
N GLU A 84 11.01 6.29 1.00
CA GLU A 84 10.08 6.99 0.12
C GLU A 84 9.95 6.36 -1.28
N SER A 85 11.06 5.90 -1.86
CA SER A 85 11.03 5.21 -3.17
C SER A 85 10.16 3.94 -3.13
N ASP A 86 10.16 3.22 -2.02
CA ASP A 86 9.39 1.99 -1.85
C ASP A 86 7.91 2.31 -1.63
N ILE A 87 7.60 3.39 -0.91
CA ILE A 87 6.24 3.94 -0.77
C ILE A 87 5.67 4.29 -2.15
N LEU A 88 6.40 5.05 -2.97
CA LEU A 88 5.95 5.47 -4.30
C LEU A 88 5.73 4.26 -5.23
N LYS A 89 6.66 3.31 -5.27
CA LYS A 89 6.49 2.05 -6.03
C LYS A 89 5.25 1.29 -5.57
N THR A 90 5.00 1.25 -4.26
CA THR A 90 3.83 0.58 -3.69
C THR A 90 2.54 1.26 -4.12
N ILE A 91 2.48 2.58 -4.06
CA ILE A 91 1.33 3.36 -4.53
C ILE A 91 1.08 3.11 -6.03
N MET A 92 2.14 3.14 -6.84
CA MET A 92 2.04 2.83 -8.27
C MET A 92 1.52 1.41 -8.50
N MET A 93 2.04 0.42 -7.77
CA MET A 93 1.58 -0.97 -7.85
C MET A 93 0.09 -1.08 -7.52
N VAL A 94 -0.36 -0.49 -6.41
CA VAL A 94 -1.78 -0.50 -6.00
C VAL A 94 -2.64 0.17 -7.05
N ARG A 95 -2.23 1.33 -7.60
CA ARG A 95 -2.97 2.02 -8.68
C ARG A 95 -3.06 1.20 -9.97
N GLN A 96 -2.05 0.41 -10.29
CA GLN A 96 -2.01 -0.42 -11.50
C GLN A 96 -2.74 -1.77 -11.33
N TYR A 97 -2.99 -2.20 -10.11
CA TYR A 97 -3.63 -3.48 -9.82
C TYR A 97 -5.12 -3.45 -10.16
N LYS A 98 -5.47 -3.93 -11.36
CA LYS A 98 -6.85 -4.00 -11.85
C LYS A 98 -7.75 -5.00 -11.10
N GLN A 99 -7.16 -5.89 -10.30
CA GLN A 99 -7.86 -6.98 -9.60
C GLN A 99 -7.72 -6.89 -8.08
N LEU A 100 -7.49 -5.69 -7.52
CA LEU A 100 -7.61 -5.51 -6.08
C LEU A 100 -9.01 -5.90 -5.64
N ARG A 101 -9.08 -6.91 -4.78
CA ARG A 101 -10.30 -7.43 -4.19
C ARG A 101 -10.14 -7.43 -2.68
N ARG A 102 -11.26 -7.55 -1.98
CA ARG A 102 -11.29 -7.64 -0.52
C ARG A 102 -10.66 -8.95 -0.06
N GLY A 103 -9.91 -8.90 1.03
CA GLY A 103 -9.19 -10.06 1.58
C GLY A 103 -7.69 -10.01 1.28
N ARG A 104 -7.00 -11.07 1.69
CA ARG A 104 -5.54 -11.22 1.60
C ARG A 104 -5.14 -12.06 0.40
N TYR A 105 -4.19 -11.57 -0.37
CA TYR A 105 -3.61 -12.25 -1.52
C TYR A 105 -2.10 -12.18 -1.44
N GLU A 106 -1.47 -13.33 -1.63
CA GLU A 106 -0.03 -13.43 -1.77
C GLU A 106 0.35 -13.20 -3.23
N PHE A 107 1.44 -12.48 -3.46
CA PHE A 107 1.99 -12.30 -4.79
C PHE A 107 3.47 -12.66 -4.80
N LEU A 108 3.88 -13.43 -5.81
CA LEU A 108 5.28 -13.68 -6.09
C LEU A 108 5.79 -12.47 -6.87
N GLY A 109 6.34 -11.49 -6.15
CA GLY A 109 7.18 -10.49 -6.79
C GLY A 109 8.29 -11.22 -7.53
N ARG A 110 8.33 -11.10 -8.86
CA ARG A 110 9.38 -11.71 -9.70
C ARG A 110 10.71 -11.10 -9.27
N GLN A 111 11.44 -11.77 -8.37
CA GLN A 111 12.85 -11.47 -8.17
C GLN A 111 13.51 -11.70 -9.52
N LYS A 112 13.96 -10.61 -10.16
CA LYS A 112 14.95 -10.76 -11.21
C LYS A 112 16.19 -11.28 -10.52
N ASN A 113 16.47 -12.56 -10.70
CA ASN A 113 17.80 -13.11 -10.47
C ASN A 113 18.77 -12.19 -11.22
N ALA A 114 19.66 -11.54 -10.49
CA ALA A 114 20.86 -10.98 -11.07
C ALA A 114 21.74 -12.18 -11.45
N GLU A 115 21.99 -12.33 -12.75
CA GLU A 115 22.98 -13.23 -13.33
C GLU A 115 24.40 -12.84 -12.91
#